data_AF-A0A0L0SXU5-F1
#
_entry.id   AF-A0A0L0SXU5-F1
#
_cell.length_a   1.000
_cell.length_b   1.000
_cell.length_c   1.000
_cell.angle_alpha   90.00
_cell.angle_beta   90.00
_cell.angle_gamma   90.00
#
_symmetry.space_group_name_H-M   'P 1'
#
loop_
_entity.id
_entity.type
_entity.pdbx_description
1 polymer ?
#
loop_
_entity_poly.entity_id
_entity_poly.type
_entity_poly.pdbx_seq_one_letter_code
_entity_poly.pdbx_strand_id
1 'polypeptide(L)'
;MADYWRSKPKYWCKYCKIFVTDNKISRAHHESTGEHRRSMERFIAALAEADKEKKREEAAVREMVEIIEQQLTYCLLDRTPSPLSHKTSSGKAPTPPRLKPCLPPHPLRARRTGTIGKKKAARICGTDTRPVGR
;
A
#
# COMPACT_ATOMS: atom_id res chain seq x y z
N MET A 1 -22.86 -34.89 38.49
CA MET A 1 -21.60 -34.41 37.86
C MET A 1 -22.01 -33.62 36.63
N ALA A 2 -21.52 -32.39 36.45
CA ALA A 2 -21.95 -31.53 35.34
C ALA A 2 -21.00 -31.68 34.15
N ASP A 3 -21.52 -32.19 33.04
CA ASP A 3 -20.83 -32.24 31.76
C ASP A 3 -20.40 -30.84 31.34
N TYR A 4 -19.12 -30.74 31.03
CA TYR A 4 -18.48 -29.48 30.71
C TYR A 4 -18.53 -29.26 29.20
N TRP A 5 -19.34 -28.29 28.79
CA TRP A 5 -19.46 -27.86 27.39
C TRP A 5 -18.23 -27.02 27.02
N ARG A 6 -17.17 -27.64 26.49
CA ARG A 6 -15.97 -26.94 25.96
C ARG A 6 -16.23 -26.53 24.51
N SER A 7 -16.15 -25.23 24.21
CA SER A 7 -16.12 -24.77 22.82
C SER A 7 -14.84 -25.21 22.11
N LYS A 8 -14.90 -25.44 20.80
CA LYS A 8 -13.71 -25.73 19.99
C LYS A 8 -12.74 -24.53 20.02
N PRO A 9 -11.44 -24.75 20.28
CA PRO A 9 -10.46 -23.67 20.21
C PRO A 9 -10.36 -23.12 18.78
N LYS A 10 -10.11 -21.81 18.69
CA LYS A 10 -9.91 -21.10 17.43
C LYS A 10 -8.59 -20.34 17.53
N TYR A 11 -7.81 -20.36 16.46
CA TYR A 11 -6.56 -19.61 16.36
C TYR A 11 -6.68 -18.47 15.38
N TRP A 12 -5.85 -17.46 15.59
CA TRP A 12 -5.71 -16.32 14.70
C TRP A 12 -4.64 -16.59 13.64
N CYS A 13 -5.01 -16.51 12.37
CA CYS A 13 -4.05 -16.58 11.28
C CYS A 13 -3.42 -15.20 11.03
N LYS A 14 -2.08 -15.13 11.11
CA LYS A 14 -1.31 -13.87 10.98
C LYS A 14 -1.42 -13.23 9.59
N TYR A 15 -1.41 -14.04 8.53
CA TYR A 15 -1.41 -13.56 7.15
C TYR A 15 -2.81 -13.20 6.66
N CYS A 16 -3.82 -14.02 7.01
CA CYS A 16 -5.20 -13.81 6.55
C CYS A 16 -6.02 -12.90 7.47
N LYS A 17 -5.60 -12.68 8.72
CA LYS A 17 -6.35 -11.90 9.73
C LYS A 17 -7.77 -12.44 9.97
N ILE A 18 -7.91 -13.76 10.03
CA ILE A 18 -9.17 -14.48 10.24
C ILE A 18 -8.99 -15.49 11.38
N PHE A 19 -10.05 -15.71 12.14
CA PHE A 19 -10.13 -16.79 13.13
C PHE A 19 -10.50 -18.12 12.46
N VAL A 20 -9.63 -19.11 12.60
CA VAL A 20 -9.82 -20.46 12.05
C VAL A 20 -9.95 -21.46 13.19
N THR A 21 -10.74 -22.52 13.01
CA THR A 21 -10.88 -23.57 14.03
C THR A 21 -9.62 -24.44 14.14
N ASP A 22 -9.18 -24.75 15.36
CA ASP A 22 -7.95 -25.51 15.66
C ASP A 22 -8.05 -27.03 15.44
N ASN A 23 -8.67 -27.47 14.35
CA ASN A 23 -8.59 -28.88 13.95
C ASN A 23 -7.38 -29.06 13.03
N LYS A 24 -6.61 -30.15 13.18
CA LYS A 24 -5.42 -30.42 12.34
C LYS A 24 -5.74 -30.33 10.84
N ILE A 25 -6.86 -30.93 10.43
CA ILE A 25 -7.34 -30.91 9.05
C ILE A 25 -7.78 -29.50 8.63
N SER A 26 -8.51 -28.78 9.49
CA SER A 26 -8.95 -27.42 9.20
C SER A 26 -7.78 -26.44 9.07
N ARG A 27 -6.72 -26.63 9.85
CA ARG A 27 -5.49 -25.82 9.76
C ARG A 27 -4.76 -26.11 8.46
N ALA A 28 -4.53 -27.38 8.14
CA ALA A 28 -3.92 -27.77 6.86
C ALA A 28 -4.72 -27.27 5.65
N HIS A 29 -6.05 -27.39 5.69
CA HIS A 29 -6.92 -26.88 4.62
C HIS A 29 -6.83 -25.35 4.49
N HIS A 30 -6.78 -24.62 5.61
CA HIS A 30 -6.60 -23.18 5.60
C HIS A 30 -5.24 -22.79 4.99
N GLU A 31 -4.16 -23.47 5.38
CA GLU A 31 -2.81 -23.24 4.86
C GLU A 31 -2.69 -23.60 3.37
N SER A 32 -3.38 -24.65 2.92
CA SER A 32 -3.43 -25.05 1.51
C SER A 32 -4.33 -24.16 0.64
N THR A 33 -5.14 -23.28 1.25
CA THR A 33 -6.04 -22.41 0.50
C THR A 33 -5.23 -21.40 -0.32
N GLY A 34 -5.58 -21.22 -1.59
CA GLY A 34 -4.88 -20.28 -2.47
C GLY A 34 -4.86 -18.83 -1.95
N GLU A 35 -5.88 -18.41 -1.21
CA GLU A 35 -5.89 -17.10 -0.54
C GLU A 35 -4.85 -16.97 0.56
N HIS A 36 -4.67 -18.01 1.39
CA HIS A 36 -3.65 -18.03 2.44
C HIS A 36 -2.26 -17.89 1.82
N ARG A 37 -1.96 -18.75 0.85
CA ARG A 37 -0.69 -18.72 0.12
C ARG A 37 -0.42 -17.35 -0.54
N ARG A 38 -1.41 -16.77 -1.22
CA ARG A 38 -1.29 -15.43 -1.84
C ARG A 38 -1.06 -14.33 -0.79
N SER A 39 -1.73 -14.39 0.36
CA SER A 39 -1.52 -13.42 1.45
C SER A 39 -0.13 -13.56 2.09
N MET A 40 0.37 -14.78 2.20
CA MET A 40 1.71 -15.09 2.70
C MET A 40 2.80 -14.59 1.75
N GLU A 41 2.65 -14.83 0.45
CA GLU A 41 3.58 -14.33 -0.58
C GLU A 41 3.63 -12.80 -0.60
N ARG A 42 2.48 -12.13 -0.45
CA ARG A 42 2.43 -10.66 -0.30
C ARG A 42 3.14 -10.18 0.96
N PHE A 43 3.02 -10.90 2.07
CA PHE A 43 3.71 -10.55 3.30
C PHE A 43 5.23 -10.67 3.15
N ILE A 44 5.72 -11.71 2.48
CA ILE A 44 7.15 -11.87 2.16
C ILE A 44 7.65 -10.70 1.29
N ALA A 45 6.90 -10.35 0.24
CA ALA A 45 7.25 -9.23 -0.63
C ALA A 45 7.24 -7.88 0.13
N ALA A 46 6.27 -7.68 1.03
CA ALA A 46 6.19 -6.47 1.84
C ALA A 46 7.38 -6.32 2.81
N LEU A 47 7.84 -7.42 3.41
CA LEU A 47 9.05 -7.40 4.24
C LEU A 47 10.29 -7.03 3.41
N ALA A 48 10.45 -7.64 2.24
CA ALA A 48 11.58 -7.34 1.37
C ALA A 48 11.59 -5.87 0.91
N GLU A 49 10.44 -5.28 0.63
CA GLU A 49 10.36 -3.86 0.27
C GLU A 49 10.64 -2.95 1.47
N ALA A 50 10.10 -3.28 2.65
CA ALA A 50 10.37 -2.53 3.88
C ALA A 50 11.87 -2.56 4.23
N ASP A 51 12.56 -3.68 4.05
CA ASP A 51 14.01 -3.77 4.29
C ASP A 51 14.81 -2.91 3.30
N LYS A 52 14.39 -2.85 2.03
CA LYS A 52 15.01 -1.97 1.03
C LYS A 52 14.78 -0.49 1.33
N GLU A 53 13.58 -0.13 1.77
CA GLU A 53 13.25 1.24 2.18
C GLU A 53 14.09 1.66 3.39
N LYS A 54 14.13 0.83 4.43
CA LYS A 54 15.00 1.06 5.60
C LYS A 54 16.46 1.23 5.21
N LYS A 55 16.98 0.41 4.30
CA LYS A 55 18.37 0.55 3.83
C LYS A 55 18.60 1.87 3.08
N ARG A 56 17.62 2.36 2.32
CA ARG A 56 17.68 3.67 1.65
C ARG A 56 17.64 4.82 2.66
N GLU A 57 16.75 4.73 3.64
CA GLU A 57 16.66 5.71 4.74
C GLU A 57 17.95 5.75 5.55
N GLU A 58 18.50 4.58 5.92
CA GLU A 58 19.79 4.49 6.61
C GLU A 58 20.94 5.07 5.78
N ALA A 59 20.95 4.83 4.47
CA ALA A 59 21.98 5.40 3.59
C ALA A 59 21.86 6.93 3.53
N ALA A 60 20.64 7.47 3.39
CA ALA A 60 20.39 8.91 3.41
C ALA A 60 20.79 9.52 4.75
N VAL A 61 20.45 8.89 5.88
CA VAL A 61 20.86 9.35 7.21
C VAL A 61 22.38 9.36 7.33
N ARG A 62 23.07 8.31 6.87
CA ARG A 62 24.54 8.25 6.89
C ARG A 62 25.17 9.36 6.04
N GLU A 63 24.64 9.63 4.85
CA GLU A 63 25.09 10.73 3.99
C GLU A 63 24.90 12.09 4.68
N MET A 64 23.74 12.33 5.29
CA MET A 64 23.49 13.58 6.01
C MET A 64 24.43 13.75 7.21
N VAL A 65 24.71 12.68 7.95
CA VAL A 65 25.68 12.70 9.05
C VAL A 65 27.08 13.04 8.53
N GLU A 66 27.51 12.42 7.43
CA GLU A 66 28.81 12.71 6.82
C GLU A 66 28.91 14.17 6.36
N ILE A 67 27.87 14.71 5.74
CA ILE A 67 27.82 16.13 5.34
C ILE A 67 27.92 17.04 6.57
N ILE A 68 27.21 16.71 7.67
CA ILE A 68 27.27 17.48 8.92
C ILE A 68 28.68 17.42 9.51
N GLU A 69 29.32 16.25 9.53
CA GLU A 69 30.70 16.08 10.02
C GLU A 69 31.72 16.86 9.18
N GLN A 70 31.59 16.81 7.85
CA GLN A 70 32.43 17.59 6.94
C GLN A 70 32.25 19.10 7.15
N GLN A 71 31.01 19.57 7.26
CA GLN A 71 30.69 20.97 7.50
C GLN A 71 31.19 21.44 8.87
N LEU A 72 31.04 20.62 9.91
CA LEU A 72 31.60 20.90 11.24
C LEU A 72 33.12 21.04 11.14
N THR A 73 33.79 20.10 10.49
CA THR A 73 35.25 20.16 10.29
C THR A 73 35.66 21.46 9.61
N TYR A 74 35.00 21.82 8.50
CA TYR A 74 35.23 23.08 7.79
C TYR A 74 35.03 24.32 8.69
N CYS A 75 33.92 24.40 9.43
CA CYS A 75 33.63 25.52 10.34
C CYS A 75 34.59 25.61 11.54
N LEU A 76 35.15 24.48 12.02
CA LEU A 76 36.17 24.49 13.06
C LEU A 76 37.53 24.97 12.56
N LEU A 77 37.88 24.71 11.29
CA LEU A 77 39.13 25.17 10.69
C LEU A 77 39.11 26.67 10.35
N ASP A 78 37.96 27.23 9.93
CA ASP A 78 37.81 28.65 9.55
C ASP A 78 37.58 29.62 10.74
N ARG A 79 38.12 29.33 11.92
CA ARG A 79 38.00 30.21 13.10
C ARG A 79 39.10 31.28 13.16
N THR A 80 39.31 31.99 12.04
CA THR A 80 39.90 33.35 12.05
C THR A 80 38.80 34.36 11.73
N PRO A 81 38.51 35.35 12.59
CA PRO A 81 37.40 36.27 12.36
C PRO A 81 37.82 37.30 11.31
N SER A 82 37.56 37.02 10.03
CA SER A 82 37.54 38.05 8.99
C SER A 82 36.13 38.60 8.87
N PRO A 83 35.85 39.85 9.30
CA PRO A 83 34.58 40.48 9.04
C PRO A 83 34.53 40.89 7.56
N LEU A 84 33.30 41.14 7.09
CA LEU A 84 32.93 41.79 5.83
C LEU A 84 32.59 40.85 4.68
N SER A 85 31.28 40.74 4.40
CA SER A 85 30.67 41.25 3.15
C SER A 85 29.42 40.46 2.80
N HIS A 86 28.28 40.79 3.42
CA HIS A 86 26.97 40.39 2.89
C HIS A 86 26.44 41.56 2.06
N LYS A 87 26.65 41.49 0.75
CA LYS A 87 26.00 42.36 -0.21
C LYS A 87 24.52 41.98 -0.25
N THR A 88 23.66 42.90 0.17
CA THR A 88 22.22 42.81 -0.02
C THR A 88 21.92 42.98 -1.51
N SER A 89 21.79 41.88 -2.24
CA SER A 89 21.18 41.90 -3.58
C SER A 89 19.71 41.46 -3.44
N SER A 90 18.85 42.44 -3.70
CA SER A 90 17.44 42.30 -4.00
C SER A 90 17.22 41.23 -5.08
N GLY A 91 16.79 40.04 -4.66
CA GLY A 91 16.33 38.94 -5.51
C GLY A 91 14.87 38.63 -5.17
N LYS A 92 14.05 38.52 -6.22
CA LYS A 92 12.59 38.34 -6.19
C LYS A 92 12.12 37.29 -5.18
N ALA A 93 11.06 37.63 -4.45
CA ALA A 93 10.31 36.69 -3.62
C ALA A 93 9.88 35.46 -4.44
N PRO A 94 10.16 34.23 -4.00
CA PRO A 94 9.50 33.06 -4.56
C PRO A 94 8.03 33.11 -4.13
N THR A 95 7.14 33.15 -5.12
CA THR A 95 5.69 32.97 -4.93
C THR A 95 5.43 31.65 -4.19
N PRO A 96 4.62 31.65 -3.12
CA PRO A 96 4.24 30.39 -2.47
C PRO A 96 3.41 29.53 -3.42
N PRO A 97 3.60 28.20 -3.46
CA PRO A 97 2.65 27.33 -4.16
C PRO A 97 1.29 27.44 -3.47
N ARG A 98 0.29 27.89 -4.23
CA ARG A 98 -1.11 27.99 -3.83
C ARG A 98 -1.60 26.63 -3.33
N LEU A 99 -1.78 26.52 -2.01
CA LEU A 99 -2.43 25.38 -1.38
C LEU A 99 -3.85 25.26 -1.94
N LYS A 100 -4.17 24.06 -2.45
CA LYS A 100 -5.52 23.70 -2.89
C LYS A 100 -6.43 23.68 -1.65
N PRO A 101 -7.56 24.40 -1.62
CA PRO A 101 -8.53 24.25 -0.55
C PRO A 101 -9.08 22.82 -0.53
N CYS A 102 -8.99 22.17 0.63
CA CYS A 102 -9.62 20.88 0.89
C CYS A 102 -11.14 21.04 0.80
N LEU A 103 -11.75 20.42 -0.21
CA LEU A 103 -13.19 20.23 -0.25
C LEU A 103 -13.57 19.11 0.72
N PRO A 104 -14.58 19.29 1.59
CA PRO A 104 -15.05 18.24 2.50
C PRO A 104 -15.75 17.10 1.72
N PRO A 105 -15.67 15.83 2.21
CA PRO A 105 -16.42 14.73 1.63
C PRO A 105 -17.92 14.85 1.99
N HIS A 106 -18.76 15.15 1.00
CA HIS A 106 -20.23 14.96 1.09
C HIS A 106 -20.61 13.57 0.51
N PRO A 107 -21.79 13.00 0.83
CA PRO A 107 -21.92 11.69 1.42
C PRO A 107 -22.43 10.66 0.40
N LEU A 108 -22.12 9.40 0.68
CA LEU A 108 -22.84 8.17 0.33
C LEU A 108 -23.76 8.25 -0.91
N ARG A 109 -23.22 7.82 -2.05
CA ARG A 109 -24.00 7.53 -3.25
C ARG A 109 -24.94 6.36 -2.98
N ALA A 110 -26.23 6.65 -2.92
CA ALA A 110 -27.31 5.67 -2.77
C ALA A 110 -27.23 4.59 -3.86
N ARG A 111 -27.22 3.32 -3.43
CA ARG A 111 -27.43 2.14 -4.27
C ARG A 111 -28.82 2.24 -4.91
N ARG A 112 -28.89 2.32 -6.24
CA ARG A 112 -30.15 2.08 -6.95
C ARG A 112 -30.34 0.57 -7.10
N THR A 113 -31.33 0.07 -6.40
CA THR A 113 -31.93 -1.25 -6.57
C THR A 113 -32.48 -1.40 -7.98
N GLY A 114 -32.26 -2.56 -8.57
CA GLY A 114 -32.58 -2.85 -9.97
C GLY A 114 -34.08 -2.81 -10.29
N THR A 115 -34.37 -2.44 -11.54
CA THR A 115 -35.66 -2.69 -12.18
C THR A 115 -35.45 -3.69 -13.31
N ILE A 116 -36.08 -4.85 -13.13
CA ILE A 116 -36.35 -5.88 -14.12
C ILE A 116 -37.23 -5.27 -15.22
N GLY A 117 -36.88 -5.43 -16.50
CA GLY A 117 -37.90 -5.33 -17.56
C GLY A 117 -37.45 -4.95 -18.96
N LYS A 118 -37.33 -5.99 -19.78
CA LYS A 118 -37.84 -6.10 -21.16
C LYS A 118 -37.08 -5.49 -22.35
N LYS A 119 -36.53 -6.43 -23.13
CA LYS A 119 -36.80 -6.73 -24.55
C LYS A 119 -36.31 -5.76 -25.66
N LYS A 120 -35.46 -6.38 -26.48
CA LYS A 120 -35.48 -6.49 -27.96
C LYS A 120 -34.67 -5.50 -28.80
N ALA A 121 -33.85 -6.16 -29.63
CA ALA A 121 -33.50 -5.89 -31.03
C ALA A 121 -32.26 -5.02 -31.31
N ALA A 122 -31.17 -5.70 -31.62
CA ALA A 122 -30.25 -5.25 -32.67
C ALA A 122 -29.68 -6.48 -33.39
N ARG A 123 -29.86 -6.49 -34.71
CA ARG A 123 -29.32 -7.45 -35.68
C ARG A 123 -27.81 -7.30 -35.75
N ILE A 124 -27.08 -8.41 -35.85
CA ILE A 124 -25.79 -8.45 -36.53
C ILE A 124 -25.74 -9.75 -37.33
N CYS A 125 -25.47 -9.58 -38.63
CA CYS A 125 -25.28 -10.58 -39.67
C CYS A 125 -23.93 -11.31 -39.54
N GLY A 126 -23.81 -12.48 -40.20
CA GLY A 126 -22.55 -13.21 -40.41
C GLY A 126 -22.66 -14.69 -40.04
N THR A 127 -23.14 -15.56 -40.94
CA THR A 127 -22.38 -16.39 -41.90
C THR A 127 -21.81 -17.69 -41.32
N ASP A 128 -21.99 -18.75 -42.13
CA ASP A 128 -21.31 -20.05 -42.15
C ASP A 128 -21.77 -21.19 -41.23
N THR A 129 -22.67 -22.03 -41.78
CA THR A 129 -22.52 -23.49 -41.61
C THR A 129 -23.20 -24.24 -42.77
N ARG A 130 -22.38 -24.96 -43.54
CA ARG A 130 -22.76 -25.85 -44.66
C ARG A 130 -23.64 -27.02 -44.20
N PRO A 131 -24.61 -27.50 -45.00
CA PRO A 131 -25.28 -28.77 -44.75
C PRO A 131 -24.46 -29.95 -45.28
N VAL A 132 -24.31 -30.99 -44.44
CA VAL A 132 -23.78 -32.31 -44.79
C VAL A 132 -24.81 -33.04 -45.64
N GLY A 133 -24.32 -33.63 -46.74
CA GLY A 133 -25.08 -34.39 -47.71
C GLY A 133 -25.58 -35.75 -47.19
N ARG A 134 -26.48 -36.28 -48.00
CA ARG A 134 -27.29 -37.49 -47.85
C ARG A 134 -26.49 -38.78 -48.01
#